data_AF-A0AAE6WK59-F1
#
_entry.id   AF-A0AAE6WK59-F1
#
_cell.length_a   1.000
_cell.length_b   1.000
_cell.length_c   1.000
_cell.angle_alpha   90.00
_cell.angle_beta   90.00
_cell.angle_gamma   90.00
#
_symmetry.space_group_name_H-M   'P 1'
#
loop_
_entity.id
_entity.type
_entity.pdbx_description
1 polymer ?
#
loop_
_entity_poly.entity_id
_entity_poly.type
_entity_poly.pdbx_seq_one_letter_code
_entity_poly.pdbx_strand_id
1 'polypeptide(L)'
;MSVSLTFTTLGELIKGKINFGLSLSELSRKTGVSKGILSKIESGETKRPELRNLKLIADGLQIPYDEVIELYIEIEHRMSIFEDFLWEAIDISSPSLIEKVALKFLEDSKKDTFETLEGIFAIANTITNNDAKLALYNTIIKYARVHGVPMYIAKGYIKNI
;
A
#
# COMPACT_ATOMS: atom_id res chain seq x y z
N MET A 1 13.36 5.77 24.79
CA MET A 1 12.41 6.84 24.40
C MET A 1 12.41 6.91 22.89
N SER A 2 11.45 6.27 22.22
CA SER A 2 11.27 6.44 20.77
C SER A 2 10.55 7.76 20.54
N VAL A 3 11.19 8.71 19.89
CA VAL A 3 10.51 9.91 19.38
C VAL A 3 9.55 9.42 18.31
N SER A 4 8.25 9.39 18.60
CA SER A 4 7.21 9.25 17.57
C SER A 4 7.26 10.52 16.73
N LEU A 5 8.01 10.48 15.64
CA LEU A 5 7.95 11.50 14.61
C LEU A 5 6.63 11.26 13.85
N THR A 6 5.62 12.07 14.15
CA THR A 6 4.34 12.05 13.42
C THR A 6 4.55 12.74 12.08
N PHE A 7 5.01 11.98 11.09
CA PHE A 7 4.99 12.43 9.71
C PHE A 7 3.56 12.25 9.18
N THR A 8 3.07 13.21 8.39
CA THR A 8 1.77 13.08 7.71
C THR A 8 1.93 12.74 6.23
N THR A 9 3.16 12.83 5.71
CA THR A 9 3.46 12.46 4.32
C THR A 9 4.84 11.82 4.17
N LEU A 10 5.01 11.10 3.06
CA LEU A 10 6.32 10.58 2.66
C LEU A 10 7.35 11.70 2.41
N GLY A 11 6.93 12.83 1.85
CA GLY A 11 7.79 13.99 1.65
C GLY A 11 8.28 14.56 2.98
N GLU A 12 7.40 14.65 3.98
CA GLU A 12 7.76 15.06 5.34
C GLU A 12 8.68 14.07 6.03
N LEU A 13 8.49 12.77 5.81
CA LEU A 13 9.40 11.74 6.30
C LEU A 13 10.81 11.95 5.77
N ILE A 14 10.95 12.14 4.46
CA ILE A 14 12.25 12.40 3.81
C ILE A 14 12.87 13.71 4.34
N LYS A 15 12.06 14.78 4.38
CA LYS A 15 12.48 16.10 4.87
C LYS A 15 12.95 16.04 6.33
N GLY A 16 12.25 15.27 7.16
CA GLY A 16 12.64 15.01 8.55
C GLY A 16 14.03 14.40 8.63
N LYS A 17 14.30 13.34 7.86
CA LYS A 17 15.62 12.68 7.85
C LYS A 17 16.73 13.62 7.37
N ILE A 18 16.45 14.50 6.41
CA ILE A 18 17.39 15.53 5.96
C ILE A 18 17.70 16.54 7.07
N ASN A 19 16.67 17.01 7.77
CA ASN A 19 16.83 17.93 8.90
C ASN A 19 17.61 17.30 10.08
N PHE A 20 17.60 15.97 10.21
CA PHE A 20 18.41 15.22 11.19
C PHE A 20 19.83 14.87 10.70
N GLY A 21 20.29 15.50 9.60
CA GLY A 21 21.68 15.42 9.15
C GLY A 21 21.96 14.42 8.03
N LEU A 22 20.92 13.84 7.42
CA LEU A 22 21.07 12.86 6.34
C LEU A 22 20.83 13.52 4.98
N SER A 23 21.88 13.91 4.27
CA SER A 23 21.74 14.59 2.98
C SER A 23 21.01 13.72 1.94
N LEU A 24 20.37 14.34 0.95
CA LEU A 24 19.76 13.61 -0.18
C LEU A 24 20.76 12.67 -0.90
N SER A 25 22.04 13.06 -0.95
CA SER A 25 23.09 12.23 -1.54
C SER A 25 23.37 10.98 -0.70
N GLU A 26 23.35 11.10 0.63
CA GLU A 26 23.50 9.97 1.55
C GLU A 26 22.26 9.08 1.53
N LEU A 27 21.07 9.67 1.53
CA LEU A 27 19.82 8.94 1.41
C LEU A 27 19.75 8.16 0.10
N SER A 28 20.22 8.75 -1.00
CA SER A 28 20.31 8.09 -2.30
C SER A 28 21.24 6.88 -2.26
N ARG A 29 22.42 7.01 -1.65
CA ARG A 29 23.33 5.86 -1.45
C ARG A 29 22.75 4.78 -0.56
N LYS A 30 22.01 5.18 0.49
CA LYS A 30 21.47 4.26 1.48
C LYS A 30 20.25 3.48 0.97
N THR A 31 19.40 4.13 0.18
CA THR A 31 18.17 3.54 -0.36
C THR A 31 18.37 2.94 -1.76
N GLY A 32 19.38 3.38 -2.51
CA GLY A 32 19.52 3.05 -3.93
C GLY A 32 18.55 3.82 -4.84
N VAL A 33 17.72 4.71 -4.30
CA VAL A 33 16.84 5.59 -5.08
C VAL A 33 17.62 6.80 -5.55
N SER A 34 17.42 7.23 -6.80
CA SER A 34 18.15 8.37 -7.34
C SER A 34 17.85 9.67 -6.56
N LYS A 35 18.87 10.53 -6.43
CA LYS A 35 18.73 11.85 -5.79
C LYS A 35 17.61 12.70 -6.40
N GLY A 36 17.40 12.59 -7.72
CA GLY A 36 16.32 13.29 -8.43
C GLY A 36 14.93 12.84 -7.98
N ILE A 37 14.71 11.52 -7.85
CA ILE A 37 13.44 10.97 -7.35
C ILE A 37 13.22 11.43 -5.90
N LEU A 38 14.22 11.26 -5.03
CA LEU A 38 14.11 11.66 -3.63
C LEU A 38 13.79 13.15 -3.46
N SER A 39 14.43 14.01 -4.25
CA SER A 39 14.17 15.46 -4.23
C SER A 39 12.75 15.81 -4.64
N LYS A 40 12.20 15.14 -5.66
CA LYS A 40 10.81 15.36 -6.08
C LYS A 40 9.81 14.85 -5.05
N ILE A 41 10.11 13.77 -4.35
CA ILE A 41 9.24 13.26 -3.27
C ILE A 41 9.28 14.21 -2.08
N GLU A 42 10.47 14.66 -1.67
CA GLU A 42 10.68 15.63 -0.59
C GLU A 42 9.92 16.94 -0.84
N SER A 43 9.95 17.46 -2.07
CA SER A 43 9.26 18.70 -2.45
C SER A 43 7.76 18.55 -2.70
N GLY A 44 7.25 17.31 -2.73
CA GLY A 44 5.88 17.00 -3.11
C GLY A 44 5.58 17.10 -4.60
N GLU A 45 6.60 17.26 -5.46
CA GLU A 45 6.49 17.24 -6.92
C GLU A 45 6.13 15.83 -7.42
N THR A 46 6.83 14.81 -6.92
CA THR A 46 6.44 13.41 -7.12
C THR A 46 5.44 13.03 -6.03
N LYS A 47 4.16 13.20 -6.35
CA LYS A 47 3.05 12.71 -5.53
C LYS A 47 2.87 11.19 -5.58
N ARG A 48 3.57 10.52 -6.53
CA ARG A 48 3.40 9.10 -6.87
C ARG A 48 4.75 8.41 -7.08
N PRO A 49 5.48 8.06 -6.02
CA PRO A 49 6.63 7.19 -6.14
C PRO A 49 6.17 5.78 -6.45
N GLU A 50 6.87 5.08 -7.34
CA GLU A 50 6.69 3.64 -7.55
C GLU A 50 6.85 2.86 -6.24
N LEU A 51 6.10 1.76 -6.06
CA LEU A 51 6.21 0.93 -4.85
C LEU A 51 7.62 0.43 -4.63
N ARG A 52 8.35 0.14 -5.72
CA ARG A 52 9.78 -0.17 -5.66
C ARG A 52 10.57 0.92 -4.93
N ASN A 53 10.34 2.18 -5.25
CA ASN A 53 11.01 3.30 -4.58
C ASN A 53 10.53 3.43 -3.14
N LEU A 54 9.24 3.22 -2.84
CA LEU A 54 8.74 3.20 -1.47
C LEU A 54 9.43 2.11 -0.64
N LYS A 55 9.61 0.91 -1.21
CA LYS A 55 10.26 -0.23 -0.54
C LYS A 55 11.74 0.06 -0.30
N LEU A 56 12.44 0.55 -1.32
CA LEU A 56 13.84 0.97 -1.20
C LEU A 56 14.03 2.09 -0.17
N ILE A 57 13.09 3.05 -0.09
CA ILE A 57 13.10 4.10 0.93
C ILE A 57 12.85 3.52 2.32
N ALA A 58 11.86 2.64 2.47
CA ALA A 58 11.55 1.97 3.74
C ALA A 58 12.76 1.16 4.25
N ASP A 59 13.33 0.30 3.39
CA ASP A 59 14.50 -0.52 3.70
C ASP A 59 15.70 0.35 4.05
N GLY A 60 16.00 1.36 3.22
CA GLY A 60 17.13 2.25 3.44
C GLY A 60 16.95 3.16 4.67
N LEU A 61 15.72 3.48 5.07
CA LEU A 61 15.44 4.23 6.29
C LEU A 61 15.22 3.34 7.53
N GLN A 62 15.19 2.02 7.35
CA GLN A 62 14.84 1.04 8.39
C GLN A 62 13.48 1.34 9.03
N ILE A 63 12.52 1.72 8.21
CA ILE A 63 11.13 1.98 8.61
C ILE A 63 10.28 0.83 8.10
N PRO A 64 9.31 0.34 8.88
CA PRO A 64 8.36 -0.65 8.40
C PRO A 64 7.71 -0.18 7.10
N TYR A 65 7.74 -1.03 6.07
CA TYR A 65 7.21 -0.67 4.75
C TYR A 65 5.73 -0.30 4.80
N ASP A 66 5.01 -0.87 5.75
CA ASP A 66 3.59 -0.67 5.93
C ASP A 66 3.25 0.68 6.58
N GLU A 67 4.16 1.28 7.37
CA GLU A 67 4.09 2.70 7.79
C GLU A 67 4.32 3.64 6.60
N VAL A 68 5.28 3.34 5.73
CA VAL A 68 5.57 4.14 4.52
C VAL A 68 4.36 4.16 3.57
N ILE A 69 3.65 3.05 3.48
CA ILE A 69 2.43 2.92 2.68
C ILE A 69 1.26 3.64 3.33
N GLU A 70 1.11 3.61 4.66
CA GLU A 70 0.07 4.39 5.36
C GLU A 70 0.22 5.90 5.10
N LEU A 71 1.44 6.43 5.26
CA LEU A 71 1.77 7.82 4.94
C LEU A 71 1.50 8.19 3.48
N TYR A 72 1.48 7.20 2.59
CA TYR A 72 1.22 7.38 1.18
C TYR A 72 -0.29 7.32 0.86
N ILE A 73 -1.00 6.38 1.48
CA ILE A 73 -2.43 6.15 1.30
C ILE A 73 -3.27 7.26 1.95
N GLU A 74 -2.83 7.86 3.06
CA GLU A 74 -3.56 8.96 3.71
C GLU A 74 -3.72 10.21 2.84
N ILE A 75 -2.89 10.38 1.80
CA ILE A 75 -2.86 11.56 0.94
C ILE A 75 -3.62 11.35 -0.38
N GLU A 76 -3.71 10.11 -0.88
CA GLU A 76 -4.25 9.81 -2.20
C GLU A 76 -5.62 9.12 -2.08
N HIS A 77 -6.62 9.73 -2.70
CA HIS A 77 -8.03 9.29 -2.62
C HIS A 77 -8.57 8.77 -3.96
N ARG A 78 -7.70 8.51 -4.94
CA ARG A 78 -8.11 8.03 -6.26
C ARG A 78 -8.09 6.52 -6.36
N MET A 79 -9.27 5.93 -6.50
CA MET A 79 -9.48 4.50 -6.63
C MET A 79 -8.70 3.83 -7.75
N SER A 80 -8.51 4.53 -8.88
CA SER A 80 -7.77 4.02 -10.04
C SER A 80 -6.32 3.63 -9.72
N ILE A 81 -5.76 4.15 -8.62
CA ILE A 81 -4.36 3.92 -8.23
C ILE A 81 -4.26 2.73 -7.27
N PHE A 82 -5.33 2.42 -6.52
CA PHE A 82 -5.33 1.24 -5.65
C PHE A 82 -5.35 -0.05 -6.45
N GLU A 83 -5.93 -0.07 -7.65
CA GLU A 83 -5.84 -1.23 -8.54
C GLU A 83 -4.40 -1.45 -9.03
N ASP A 84 -3.72 -0.39 -9.49
CA ASP A 84 -2.30 -0.45 -9.87
C ASP A 84 -1.42 -0.94 -8.70
N PHE A 85 -1.64 -0.40 -7.49
CA PHE A 85 -0.93 -0.85 -6.30
C PHE A 85 -1.24 -2.27 -5.90
N LEU A 86 -2.46 -2.74 -6.15
CA LEU A 86 -2.83 -4.10 -5.85
C LEU A 86 -2.06 -5.07 -6.74
N TRP A 87 -2.03 -4.81 -8.05
CA TRP A 87 -1.27 -5.59 -9.03
C TRP A 87 0.22 -5.59 -8.71
N GLU A 88 0.79 -4.43 -8.39
CA GLU A 88 2.21 -4.34 -8.05
C GLU A 88 2.53 -5.02 -6.70
N ALA A 89 1.60 -4.99 -5.73
CA ALA A 89 1.72 -5.74 -4.47
C ALA A 89 1.68 -7.26 -4.66
N ILE A 90 0.85 -7.73 -5.60
CA ILE A 90 0.77 -9.13 -6.03
C ILE A 90 2.09 -9.55 -6.69
N ASP A 91 2.64 -8.74 -7.58
CA ASP A 91 3.90 -9.02 -8.29
C ASP A 91 5.08 -9.16 -7.32
N ILE A 92 5.18 -8.30 -6.31
CA ILE A 92 6.24 -8.38 -5.31
C ILE A 92 5.95 -9.39 -4.19
N SER A 93 4.83 -10.13 -4.27
CA SER A 93 4.42 -11.17 -3.33
C SER A 93 4.46 -10.73 -1.88
N SER A 94 3.81 -9.59 -1.57
CA SER A 94 3.74 -9.03 -0.22
C SER A 94 2.32 -9.16 0.35
N PRO A 95 1.98 -10.25 1.07
CA PRO A 95 0.63 -10.48 1.58
C PRO A 95 0.11 -9.33 2.45
N SER A 96 0.93 -8.78 3.33
CA SER A 96 0.54 -7.66 4.19
C SER A 96 0.19 -6.40 3.40
N LEU A 97 0.92 -6.11 2.32
CA LEU A 97 0.61 -4.99 1.44
C LEU A 97 -0.68 -5.24 0.65
N ILE A 98 -0.85 -6.47 0.14
CA ILE A 98 -2.07 -6.87 -0.58
C ILE A 98 -3.29 -6.67 0.32
N GLU A 99 -3.25 -7.12 1.58
CA GLU A 99 -4.35 -6.91 2.53
C GLU A 99 -4.65 -5.41 2.75
N LYS A 100 -3.61 -4.57 2.95
CA LYS A 100 -3.79 -3.13 3.18
C LYS A 100 -4.37 -2.39 1.96
N VAL A 101 -3.84 -2.65 0.76
CA VAL A 101 -4.31 -2.00 -0.48
C VAL A 101 -5.72 -2.48 -0.81
N ALA A 102 -6.00 -3.78 -0.65
CA ALA A 102 -7.33 -4.33 -0.85
C ALA A 102 -8.35 -3.71 0.12
N LEU A 103 -8.00 -3.55 1.39
CA LEU A 103 -8.88 -2.89 2.36
C LEU A 103 -9.22 -1.45 1.93
N LYS A 104 -8.24 -0.69 1.45
CA LYS A 104 -8.46 0.70 1.00
C LYS A 104 -9.31 0.81 -0.25
N PHE A 105 -9.19 -0.17 -1.15
CA PHE A 105 -10.09 -0.28 -2.29
C PHE A 105 -11.54 -0.59 -1.84
N LEU A 106 -11.71 -1.44 -0.82
CA LEU A 106 -13.03 -1.76 -0.25
C LEU A 106 -13.67 -0.56 0.48
N GLU A 107 -12.85 0.28 1.11
CA GLU A 107 -13.26 1.50 1.82
C GLU A 107 -13.60 2.70 0.89
N ASP A 108 -13.65 2.51 -0.43
CA ASP A 108 -14.00 3.60 -1.36
C ASP A 108 -15.43 4.10 -1.11
N SER A 109 -15.53 5.31 -0.56
CA SER A 109 -16.80 5.98 -0.26
C SER A 109 -17.65 6.34 -1.49
N LYS A 110 -17.09 6.24 -2.71
CA LYS A 110 -17.81 6.55 -3.95
C LYS A 110 -18.55 5.37 -4.56
N LYS A 111 -18.22 4.15 -4.16
CA LYS A 111 -18.85 2.91 -4.64
C LYS A 111 -19.60 2.23 -3.51
N ASP A 112 -20.65 1.50 -3.84
CA ASP A 112 -21.28 0.68 -2.81
C ASP A 112 -20.42 -0.55 -2.47
N THR A 113 -20.68 -1.11 -1.29
CA THR A 113 -19.95 -2.25 -0.73
C THR A 113 -19.98 -3.49 -1.63
N PHE A 114 -21.06 -3.71 -2.40
CA PHE A 114 -21.15 -4.85 -3.31
C PHE A 114 -20.27 -4.65 -4.55
N GLU A 115 -20.24 -3.44 -5.09
CA GLU A 115 -19.38 -3.09 -6.23
C GLU A 115 -17.90 -3.27 -5.89
N THR A 116 -17.45 -2.78 -4.73
CA THR A 116 -16.04 -2.91 -4.33
C THR A 116 -15.66 -4.37 -4.04
N LEU A 117 -16.54 -5.13 -3.39
CA LEU A 117 -16.35 -6.56 -3.13
C LEU A 117 -16.30 -7.39 -4.43
N GLU A 118 -17.19 -7.14 -5.40
CA GLU A 118 -17.16 -7.86 -6.68
C GLU A 118 -15.90 -7.53 -7.47
N GLY A 119 -15.48 -6.25 -7.49
CA GLY A 119 -14.25 -5.83 -8.17
C GLY A 119 -13.01 -6.54 -7.65
N ILE A 120 -12.80 -6.54 -6.33
CA ILE A 120 -11.67 -7.26 -5.73
C ILE A 120 -11.81 -8.78 -5.88
N PHE A 121 -13.03 -9.33 -5.82
CA PHE A 121 -13.24 -10.76 -6.03
C PHE A 121 -12.89 -11.20 -7.46
N ALA A 122 -13.23 -10.38 -8.46
CA ALA A 122 -12.85 -10.60 -9.85
C ALA A 122 -11.32 -10.60 -10.03
N ILE A 123 -10.62 -9.64 -9.42
CA ILE A 123 -9.15 -9.58 -9.40
C ILE A 123 -8.57 -10.83 -8.71
N ALA A 124 -9.10 -11.25 -7.57
CA ALA A 124 -8.63 -12.43 -6.87
C ALA A 124 -8.71 -13.72 -7.73
N ASN A 125 -9.73 -13.82 -8.59
CA ASN A 125 -9.91 -14.98 -9.47
C ASN A 125 -8.93 -15.03 -10.65
N THR A 126 -8.30 -13.91 -11.03
CA THR A 126 -7.34 -13.87 -12.15
C THR A 126 -5.90 -14.11 -11.72
N ILE A 127 -5.62 -14.07 -10.41
CA ILE A 127 -4.27 -14.26 -9.85
C ILE A 127 -3.90 -15.74 -9.80
N THR A 128 -2.65 -16.05 -10.13
CA THR A 128 -2.06 -17.40 -10.04
C THR A 128 -1.29 -17.64 -8.74
N ASN A 129 -0.72 -16.59 -8.14
CA ASN A 129 0.00 -16.67 -6.87
C ASN A 129 -0.95 -17.02 -5.71
N ASN A 130 -0.72 -18.17 -5.07
CA ASN A 130 -1.59 -18.70 -4.01
C ASN A 130 -1.57 -17.84 -2.75
N ASP A 131 -0.43 -17.30 -2.34
CA ASP A 131 -0.31 -16.46 -1.15
C ASP A 131 -1.05 -15.13 -1.34
N ALA A 132 -0.90 -14.53 -2.52
CA ALA A 132 -1.61 -13.31 -2.91
C ALA A 132 -3.13 -13.52 -2.98
N LYS A 133 -3.55 -14.65 -3.58
CA LYS A 133 -4.96 -15.04 -3.67
C LYS A 133 -5.57 -15.26 -2.29
N LEU A 134 -4.87 -15.96 -1.40
CA LEU A 134 -5.30 -16.19 -0.02
C LEU A 134 -5.42 -14.88 0.75
N ALA A 135 -4.45 -13.96 0.61
CA ALA A 135 -4.50 -12.64 1.23
C ALA A 135 -5.73 -11.83 0.79
N LEU A 136 -6.05 -11.84 -0.50
CA LEU A 136 -7.26 -11.18 -1.02
C LEU A 136 -8.54 -11.81 -0.49
N TYR A 137 -8.71 -13.13 -0.59
CA TYR A 137 -9.93 -13.79 -0.11
C TYR A 137 -10.13 -13.61 1.38
N ASN A 138 -9.06 -13.67 2.19
CA ASN A 138 -9.16 -13.40 3.62
C ASN A 138 -9.60 -11.96 3.89
N THR A 139 -9.10 -10.98 3.12
CA THR A 139 -9.52 -9.58 3.23
C THR A 139 -11.00 -9.41 2.88
N ILE A 140 -11.45 -10.02 1.77
CA ILE A 140 -12.86 -10.05 1.34
C ILE A 140 -13.75 -10.63 2.44
N ILE A 141 -13.39 -11.80 3.00
CA ILE A 141 -14.17 -12.47 4.04
C ILE A 141 -14.28 -11.60 5.29
N LYS A 142 -13.16 -11.02 5.75
CA LYS A 142 -13.12 -10.14 6.93
C LYS A 142 -14.02 -8.92 6.73
N TYR A 143 -13.88 -8.24 5.60
CA TYR A 143 -14.66 -7.04 5.29
C TYR A 143 -16.16 -7.36 5.12
N ALA A 144 -16.50 -8.37 4.31
CA ALA A 144 -17.88 -8.80 4.10
C ALA A 144 -18.59 -9.20 5.40
N ARG A 145 -17.87 -9.77 6.37
CA ARG A 145 -18.40 -10.08 7.71
C ARG A 145 -18.75 -8.82 8.50
N VAL A 146 -17.88 -7.82 8.50
CA VAL A 146 -18.11 -6.54 9.20
C VAL A 146 -19.29 -5.78 8.57
N HIS A 147 -19.42 -5.84 7.25
CA HIS A 147 -20.43 -5.10 6.50
C HIS A 147 -21.73 -5.89 6.23
N GLY A 148 -21.88 -7.09 6.80
CA GLY A 148 -23.11 -7.86 6.71
C GLY A 148 -23.45 -8.35 5.29
N VAL A 149 -22.45 -8.83 4.55
CA VAL A 149 -22.61 -9.35 3.17
C VAL A 149 -22.26 -10.85 3.08
N PRO A 150 -23.15 -11.77 3.53
CA PRO A 150 -22.84 -13.20 3.66
C PRO A 150 -22.42 -13.90 2.37
N MET A 151 -22.89 -13.42 1.21
CA MET A 151 -22.54 -14.01 -0.09
C MET A 151 -21.02 -14.00 -0.34
N TYR A 152 -20.32 -12.92 -0.01
CA TYR A 152 -18.86 -12.82 -0.21
C TYR A 152 -18.06 -13.57 0.85
N ILE A 153 -18.64 -13.81 2.02
CA ILE A 153 -18.07 -14.73 3.01
C ILE A 153 -18.04 -16.14 2.42
N ALA A 154 -19.17 -16.61 1.88
CA ALA A 154 -19.27 -17.94 1.28
C ALA A 154 -18.38 -18.08 0.03
N LYS A 155 -18.41 -17.10 -0.88
CA LYS A 155 -17.55 -17.06 -2.07
C LYS A 155 -16.06 -17.17 -1.70
N GLY A 156 -15.61 -16.42 -0.71
CA GLY A 156 -14.21 -16.45 -0.25
C GLY A 156 -13.81 -17.82 0.31
N TYR A 157 -14.66 -18.43 1.16
CA TYR A 157 -14.36 -19.76 1.71
C TYR A 157 -14.27 -20.85 0.65
N ILE A 158 -15.15 -20.86 -0.35
CA ILE A 158 -15.12 -21.84 -1.44
C ILE A 158 -13.81 -21.77 -2.24
N LYS A 159 -13.22 -20.58 -2.36
CA LYS A 159 -12.00 -20.35 -3.12
C LYS A 159 -10.70 -20.49 -2.31
N ASN A 160 -10.82 -20.56 -0.99
CA ASN A 160 -9.72 -20.83 -0.06
C ASN A 160 -9.46 -22.34 0.17
N ILE A 161 -10.23 -23.21 -0.47
CA ILE A 161 -10.09 -24.68 -0.44
C ILE A 161 -9.41 -25.11 -1.74
#